data_AF-A0A938U5M3-F1
#
_entry.id   AF-A0A938U5M3-F1
#
_cell.length_a   1.000
_cell.length_b   1.000
_cell.length_c   1.000
_cell.angle_alpha   90.00
_cell.angle_beta   90.00
_cell.angle_gamma   90.00
#
_symmetry.space_group_name_H-M   'P 1'
#
loop_
_entity.id
_entity.type
_entity.pdbx_description
1 polymer ?
#
loop_
_entity_poly.entity_id
_entity_poly.type
_entity_poly.pdbx_seq_one_letter_code
_entity_poly.pdbx_strand_id
1 'polypeptide(L)'
;MDILLDLAIGLIGALLGAVLGGRAVGRAYLRLGRQAAAEGEARKLLNLFAALHAELNQVWQAYQAVLGERLEKAEDHDSLAFAGVFQASQHYFSVYDFSAHTLGLLDPDSCRRVVEAYVNLKGFFDELNQFHLLADRLRGLRLQADLNLYEAKQMREEMEGFFAYLKKRHLQVKGLALGALELLQEFLTLGKQARNSVKIKV
;
A
#
# COMPACT_ATOMS: atom_id res chain seq x y z
N MET A 1 -71.41 -24.95 19.92
CA MET A 1 -70.86 -23.58 20.08
C MET A 1 -69.36 -23.60 20.32
N ASP A 2 -68.81 -24.76 20.70
CA ASP A 2 -67.40 -24.94 21.09
C ASP A 2 -66.41 -24.90 19.91
N ILE A 3 -66.83 -25.35 18.72
CA ILE A 3 -65.97 -25.36 17.51
C ILE A 3 -65.56 -23.95 17.06
N LEU A 4 -66.43 -22.94 17.23
CA LEU A 4 -66.11 -21.55 16.89
C LEU A 4 -65.16 -20.91 17.91
N LEU A 5 -65.18 -21.39 19.16
CA LEU A 5 -64.35 -20.91 20.25
C LEU A 5 -62.93 -21.50 20.14
N ASP A 6 -62.81 -22.78 19.80
CA ASP A 6 -61.53 -23.43 19.53
C ASP A 6 -60.84 -22.89 18.26
N LEU A 7 -61.61 -22.56 17.21
CA LEU A 7 -61.09 -21.92 16.01
C LEU A 7 -60.57 -20.50 16.29
N ALA A 8 -61.27 -19.73 17.12
CA ALA A 8 -60.85 -18.39 17.53
C ALA A 8 -59.58 -18.41 18.38
N ILE A 9 -59.46 -19.36 19.31
CA ILE A 9 -58.26 -19.53 20.15
C ILE A 9 -57.06 -19.99 19.30
N GLY A 10 -57.27 -20.91 18.35
CA GLY A 10 -56.24 -21.35 17.41
C GLY A 10 -55.73 -20.23 16.50
N LEU A 11 -56.62 -19.36 16.01
CA LEU A 11 -56.25 -18.24 15.15
C LEU A 11 -55.46 -17.16 15.90
N ILE A 12 -55.84 -16.86 17.14
CA ILE A 12 -55.14 -15.90 18.02
C ILE A 12 -53.75 -16.44 18.40
N GLY A 13 -53.64 -17.73 18.71
CA GLY A 13 -52.35 -18.39 18.97
C GLY A 13 -51.41 -18.38 17.76
N ALA A 14 -51.93 -18.63 16.56
CA ALA A 14 -51.16 -18.59 15.32
C ALA A 14 -50.69 -17.16 14.95
N LEU A 15 -51.54 -16.15 15.13
CA LEU A 15 -51.18 -14.74 14.90
C LEU A 15 -50.13 -14.24 15.89
N LEU A 16 -50.25 -14.58 17.17
CA LEU A 16 -49.26 -14.24 18.19
C LEU A 16 -47.93 -14.97 17.96
N GLY A 17 -47.98 -16.25 17.57
CA GLY A 17 -46.80 -17.03 17.18
C GLY A 17 -46.08 -16.46 15.95
N ALA A 18 -46.81 -16.01 14.93
CA ALA A 18 -46.24 -15.41 13.72
C ALA A 18 -45.61 -14.03 13.97
N VAL A 19 -46.23 -13.19 14.82
CA VAL A 19 -45.70 -11.85 15.16
C VAL A 19 -44.47 -11.94 16.06
N LEU A 20 -44.46 -12.84 17.04
CA LEU A 20 -43.33 -13.05 17.95
C LEU A 20 -42.18 -13.80 17.24
N GLY A 21 -42.49 -14.82 16.44
CA GLY A 21 -41.54 -15.55 15.61
C GLY A 21 -40.90 -14.65 14.54
N GLY A 22 -41.70 -13.83 13.83
CA GLY A 22 -41.21 -12.89 12.83
C GLY A 22 -40.28 -11.81 13.39
N ARG A 23 -40.55 -11.31 14.61
CA ARG A 23 -39.67 -10.33 15.29
C ARG A 23 -38.37 -10.96 15.82
N ALA A 24 -38.42 -12.21 16.28
CA ALA A 24 -37.23 -12.95 16.72
C ALA A 24 -36.32 -13.31 15.52
N VAL A 25 -36.91 -13.82 14.44
CA VAL A 25 -36.20 -14.14 13.18
C VAL A 25 -35.66 -12.87 12.53
N GLY A 26 -36.41 -11.77 12.50
CA GLY A 26 -35.94 -10.48 11.95
C GLY A 26 -34.75 -9.88 12.70
N ARG A 27 -34.71 -9.97 14.05
CA ARG A 27 -33.55 -9.53 14.84
C ARG A 27 -32.35 -10.45 14.69
N ALA A 28 -32.57 -11.76 14.56
CA ALA A 28 -31.51 -12.72 14.26
C ALA A 28 -30.92 -12.47 12.87
N TYR A 29 -31.75 -12.23 11.85
CA TYR A 29 -31.32 -11.86 10.50
C TYR A 29 -30.56 -10.53 10.46
N LEU A 30 -30.99 -9.53 11.22
CA LEU A 30 -30.26 -8.25 11.33
C LEU A 30 -28.91 -8.42 12.03
N ARG A 31 -28.80 -9.28 13.05
CA ARG A 31 -27.52 -9.58 13.71
C ARG A 31 -26.58 -10.41 12.82
N LEU A 32 -27.10 -11.44 12.18
CA LEU A 32 -26.37 -12.26 11.19
C LEU A 32 -25.95 -11.43 9.98
N GLY A 33 -26.82 -10.56 9.48
CA GLY A 33 -26.52 -9.64 8.38
C GLY A 33 -25.46 -8.61 8.75
N ARG A 34 -25.49 -8.07 9.98
CA ARG A 34 -24.45 -7.17 10.49
C ARG A 34 -23.12 -7.89 10.71
N GLN A 35 -23.14 -9.12 11.22
CA GLN A 35 -21.93 -9.94 11.38
C GLN A 35 -21.34 -10.31 10.02
N ALA A 36 -22.16 -10.77 9.07
CA ALA A 36 -21.72 -11.09 7.72
C ALA A 36 -21.20 -9.85 6.96
N ALA A 37 -21.82 -8.68 7.16
CA ALA A 37 -21.32 -7.42 6.62
C ALA A 37 -19.96 -7.03 7.22
N ALA A 38 -19.83 -7.10 8.55
CA ALA A 38 -18.58 -6.80 9.24
C ALA A 38 -17.45 -7.78 8.88
N GLU A 39 -17.74 -9.07 8.75
CA GLU A 39 -16.80 -10.08 8.26
C GLU A 39 -16.39 -9.81 6.81
N GLY A 40 -17.35 -9.39 5.97
CA GLY A 40 -17.11 -8.99 4.59
C GLY A 40 -16.17 -7.79 4.50
N GLU A 41 -16.40 -6.75 5.30
CA GLU A 41 -15.55 -5.55 5.38
C GLU A 41 -14.14 -5.88 5.90
N ALA A 42 -14.04 -6.65 6.98
CA ALA A 42 -12.76 -7.11 7.52
C ALA A 42 -11.95 -7.91 6.47
N ARG A 43 -12.63 -8.76 5.70
CA ARG A 43 -11.99 -9.53 4.62
C ARG A 43 -11.51 -8.62 3.48
N LYS A 44 -12.29 -7.61 3.10
CA LYS A 44 -11.87 -6.61 2.09
C LYS A 44 -10.63 -5.85 2.55
N LEU A 45 -10.59 -5.40 3.80
CA LEU A 45 -9.43 -4.72 4.39
C LEU A 45 -8.18 -5.60 4.41
N LEU A 46 -8.30 -6.86 4.83
CA LEU A 46 -7.17 -7.79 4.84
C LEU A 46 -6.65 -8.10 3.43
N ASN A 47 -7.55 -8.22 2.46
CA ASN A 47 -7.14 -8.38 1.06
C ASN A 47 -6.45 -7.12 0.53
N LEU A 48 -6.91 -5.93 0.93
CA LEU A 48 -6.26 -4.68 0.58
C LEU A 48 -4.85 -4.59 1.17
N PHE A 49 -4.66 -4.89 2.46
CA PHE A 49 -3.31 -4.89 3.06
C PHE A 49 -2.39 -5.91 2.41
N ALA A 50 -2.93 -7.07 1.98
CA ALA A 50 -2.16 -8.05 1.23
C ALA A 50 -1.72 -7.50 -0.13
N ALA A 51 -2.61 -6.81 -0.84
CA ALA A 51 -2.31 -6.18 -2.11
C ALA A 51 -1.29 -5.05 -1.97
N LEU A 52 -1.44 -4.18 -0.98
CA LEU A 52 -0.49 -3.09 -0.68
C LEU A 52 0.88 -3.62 -0.26
N HIS A 53 0.93 -4.67 0.56
CA HIS A 53 2.18 -5.31 0.94
C HIS A 53 2.88 -5.90 -0.29
N ALA A 54 2.13 -6.62 -1.13
CA ALA A 54 2.68 -7.22 -2.35
C ALA A 54 3.19 -6.14 -3.32
N GLU A 55 2.42 -5.08 -3.55
CA GLU A 55 2.81 -3.96 -4.42
C GLU A 55 4.10 -3.30 -3.91
N LEU A 56 4.11 -2.82 -2.66
CA LEU A 56 5.26 -2.14 -2.09
C LEU A 56 6.50 -3.04 -2.09
N ASN A 57 6.34 -4.31 -1.73
CA ASN A 57 7.46 -5.25 -1.69
C ASN A 57 8.04 -5.50 -3.09
N GLN A 58 7.18 -5.70 -4.09
CA GLN A 58 7.63 -5.95 -5.46
C GLN A 58 8.31 -4.72 -6.06
N VAL A 59 7.74 -3.53 -5.87
CA VAL A 59 8.34 -2.27 -6.34
C VAL A 59 9.69 -2.04 -5.67
N TRP A 60 9.77 -2.24 -4.35
CA TRP A 60 11.02 -2.08 -3.61
C TRP A 60 12.09 -3.08 -4.04
N GLN A 61 11.73 -4.36 -4.22
CA GLN A 61 12.66 -5.39 -4.69
C GLN A 61 13.14 -5.11 -6.12
N ALA A 62 12.25 -4.72 -7.03
CA ALA A 62 12.61 -4.34 -8.39
C ALA A 62 13.58 -3.16 -8.40
N TYR A 63 13.30 -2.12 -7.61
CA TYR A 63 14.21 -0.99 -7.43
C TYR A 63 15.59 -1.43 -6.91
N GLN A 64 15.64 -2.24 -5.86
CA GLN A 64 16.90 -2.72 -5.27
C GLN A 64 17.73 -3.52 -6.27
N ALA A 65 17.10 -4.42 -7.03
CA ALA A 65 17.75 -5.27 -8.01
C ALA A 65 18.38 -4.47 -9.17
N VAL A 66 17.73 -3.38 -9.59
CA VAL A 66 18.22 -2.57 -10.72
C VAL A 66 19.25 -1.54 -10.28
N LEU A 67 18.96 -0.80 -9.19
CA LEU A 67 19.73 0.37 -8.81
C LEU A 67 20.08 0.44 -7.33
N GLY A 68 19.16 0.08 -6.42
CA GLY A 68 19.34 0.33 -4.98
C GLY A 68 20.62 -0.24 -4.42
N GLU A 69 20.97 -1.50 -4.75
CA GLU A 69 22.22 -2.09 -4.27
C GLU A 69 23.47 -1.40 -4.83
N ARG A 70 23.40 -0.91 -6.08
CA ARG A 70 24.50 -0.18 -6.72
C ARG A 70 24.66 1.20 -6.09
N LEU A 71 23.55 1.88 -5.81
CA LEU A 71 23.55 3.18 -5.16
C LEU A 71 24.15 3.13 -3.74
N GLU A 72 23.90 2.05 -3.00
CA GLU A 72 24.51 1.84 -1.69
C GLU A 72 26.04 1.67 -1.78
N LYS A 73 26.51 0.87 -2.75
CA LYS A 73 27.92 0.52 -2.92
C LYS A 73 28.74 1.57 -3.66
N ALA A 74 28.09 2.46 -4.42
CA ALA A 74 28.76 3.47 -5.22
C ALA A 74 29.51 4.49 -4.34
N GLU A 75 30.78 4.71 -4.62
CA GLU A 75 31.61 5.71 -3.94
C GLU A 75 31.40 7.10 -4.53
N ASP A 76 31.21 7.17 -5.84
CA ASP A 76 31.01 8.41 -6.60
C ASP A 76 29.90 8.26 -7.67
N HIS A 77 29.54 9.38 -8.28
CA HIS A 77 28.53 9.41 -9.35
C HIS A 77 28.98 8.72 -10.64
N ASP A 78 30.29 8.63 -10.89
CA ASP A 78 30.86 8.06 -12.12
C ASP A 78 30.79 6.52 -12.11
N SER A 79 30.81 5.91 -10.93
CA SER A 79 30.67 4.46 -10.71
C SER A 79 29.25 3.93 -10.98
N LEU A 80 28.26 4.83 -11.03
CA LEU A 80 26.87 4.49 -11.35
C LEU A 80 26.59 4.60 -12.84
N ALA A 81 26.63 3.46 -13.51
CA ALA A 81 25.98 3.32 -14.81
C ALA A 81 24.45 3.36 -14.63
N PHE A 82 23.86 4.55 -14.63
CA PHE A 82 22.40 4.73 -14.72
C PHE A 82 21.92 4.25 -16.09
N ALA A 83 21.45 3.01 -16.15
CA ALA A 83 20.75 2.46 -17.30
C ALA A 83 19.24 2.61 -17.07
N GLY A 84 18.65 3.69 -17.59
CA GLY A 84 17.21 3.89 -17.83
C GLY A 84 16.28 3.36 -16.73
N VAL A 85 16.36 3.94 -15.53
CA VAL A 85 16.03 3.16 -14.33
C VAL A 85 14.53 3.06 -14.06
N PHE A 86 13.70 4.10 -14.21
CA PHE A 86 12.25 3.99 -14.00
C PHE A 86 11.49 5.05 -14.79
N GLN A 87 10.82 4.69 -15.88
CA GLN A 87 9.98 5.70 -16.54
C GLN A 87 8.81 6.09 -15.62
N ALA A 88 8.68 7.40 -15.33
CA ALA A 88 7.62 7.99 -14.51
C ALA A 88 6.20 7.74 -15.05
N SER A 89 6.07 7.23 -16.28
CA SER A 89 4.81 6.88 -16.92
C SER A 89 4.17 5.59 -16.40
N GLN A 90 4.91 4.76 -15.66
CA GLN A 90 4.39 3.49 -15.18
C GLN A 90 3.73 3.71 -13.82
N HIS A 91 2.44 3.41 -13.74
CA HIS A 91 1.65 3.43 -12.50
C HIS A 91 2.10 2.29 -11.55
N TYR A 92 3.33 2.36 -11.04
CA TYR A 92 3.93 1.33 -10.17
C TYR A 92 3.14 1.12 -8.87
N PHE A 93 2.32 2.10 -8.49
CA PHE A 93 1.57 2.16 -7.24
C PHE A 93 0.06 2.14 -7.45
N SER A 94 -0.39 1.36 -8.44
CA SER A 94 -1.80 1.28 -8.83
C SER A 94 -2.73 0.89 -7.68
N VAL A 95 -2.37 -0.10 -6.87
CA VAL A 95 -3.16 -0.55 -5.72
C VAL A 95 -3.30 0.60 -4.74
N TYR A 96 -2.21 1.24 -4.35
CA TYR A 96 -2.26 2.40 -3.48
C TYR A 96 -3.11 3.54 -4.05
N ASP A 97 -2.92 3.89 -5.32
CA ASP A 97 -3.64 5.00 -5.97
C ASP A 97 -5.15 4.77 -6.02
N PHE A 98 -5.60 3.53 -6.28
CA PHE A 98 -7.04 3.21 -6.30
C PHE A 98 -7.64 2.98 -4.92
N SER A 99 -6.84 2.70 -3.89
CA SER A 99 -7.31 2.32 -2.55
C SER A 99 -7.02 3.34 -1.46
N ALA A 100 -6.40 4.48 -1.76
CA ALA A 100 -6.05 5.51 -0.78
C ALA A 100 -7.23 5.94 0.10
N HIS A 101 -8.45 5.99 -0.45
CA HIS A 101 -9.67 6.31 0.29
C HIS A 101 -10.01 5.28 1.40
N THR A 102 -9.60 4.01 1.22
CA THR A 102 -9.81 2.93 2.19
C THR A 102 -8.76 2.96 3.31
N LEU A 103 -7.59 3.59 3.09
CA LEU A 103 -6.55 3.73 4.12
C LEU A 103 -7.01 4.61 5.30
N GLY A 104 -7.99 5.49 5.09
CA GLY A 104 -8.59 6.28 6.18
C GLY A 104 -9.32 5.46 7.25
N LEU A 105 -9.49 4.15 7.03
CA LEU A 105 -10.04 3.21 8.03
C LEU A 105 -8.98 2.71 9.04
N LEU A 106 -7.70 2.91 8.75
CA LEU A 106 -6.62 2.62 9.69
C LEU A 106 -6.59 3.64 10.83
N ASP A 107 -5.92 3.28 11.92
CA ASP A 107 -5.58 4.29 12.93
C ASP A 107 -4.68 5.38 12.29
N PRO A 108 -4.72 6.62 12.80
CA PRO A 108 -4.04 7.74 12.17
C PRO A 108 -2.54 7.55 11.98
N ASP A 109 -1.85 6.86 12.91
CA ASP A 109 -0.40 6.67 12.80
C ASP A 109 -0.04 5.63 11.74
N SER A 110 -0.74 4.49 11.72
CA SER A 110 -0.56 3.46 10.69
C SER A 110 -0.87 4.00 9.30
N CYS A 111 -1.96 4.76 9.15
CA CYS A 111 -2.32 5.42 7.90
C CYS A 111 -1.20 6.37 7.44
N ARG A 112 -0.74 7.26 8.33
CA ARG A 112 0.34 8.20 8.06
C ARG A 112 1.61 7.47 7.60
N ARG A 113 2.03 6.40 8.28
CA ARG A 113 3.24 5.64 7.94
C ARG A 113 3.17 5.01 6.56
N VAL A 114 2.03 4.40 6.21
CA VAL A 114 1.84 3.82 4.87
C VAL A 114 1.89 4.92 3.81
N VAL A 115 1.09 5.97 3.96
CA VAL A 115 1.04 7.10 3.02
C VAL A 115 2.43 7.75 2.86
N GLU A 116 3.13 7.98 3.97
CA GLU A 116 4.47 8.58 3.98
C GLU A 116 5.47 7.72 3.20
N ALA A 117 5.44 6.40 3.36
CA ALA A 117 6.31 5.50 2.59
C ALA A 117 6.03 5.58 1.09
N TYR A 118 4.77 5.51 0.67
CA TYR A 118 4.41 5.59 -0.75
C TYR A 118 4.76 6.95 -1.36
N VAL A 119 4.46 8.06 -0.67
CA VAL A 119 4.76 9.41 -1.16
C VAL A 119 6.27 9.63 -1.28
N ASN A 120 7.06 9.24 -0.26
CA ASN A 120 8.51 9.40 -0.32
C ASN A 120 9.14 8.49 -1.38
N LEU A 121 8.64 7.27 -1.57
CA LEU A 121 9.16 6.37 -2.59
C LEU A 121 8.86 6.90 -4.01
N LYS A 122 7.65 7.44 -4.25
CA LYS A 122 7.33 8.13 -5.52
C LYS A 122 8.24 9.32 -5.77
N GLY A 123 8.37 10.23 -4.79
CA GLY A 123 9.23 11.40 -4.92
C GLY A 123 10.69 11.02 -5.15
N PHE A 124 11.17 9.94 -4.51
CA PHE A 124 12.50 9.42 -4.73
C PHE A 124 12.70 8.88 -6.15
N PHE A 125 11.71 8.21 -6.74
CA PHE A 125 11.79 7.79 -8.14
C PHE A 125 11.85 8.98 -9.10
N ASP A 126 11.15 10.08 -8.80
CA ASP A 126 11.25 11.32 -9.56
C ASP A 126 12.65 11.95 -9.44
N GLU A 127 13.23 11.97 -8.24
CA GLU A 127 14.59 12.44 -7.99
C GLU A 127 15.64 11.61 -8.76
N LEU A 128 15.48 10.27 -8.80
CA LEU A 128 16.33 9.38 -9.58
C LEU A 128 16.24 9.65 -11.09
N ASN A 129 15.05 9.95 -11.58
CA ASN A 129 14.84 10.32 -12.99
C ASN A 129 15.49 11.66 -13.32
N GLN A 130 15.38 12.65 -12.44
CA GLN A 130 16.08 13.92 -12.61
C GLN A 130 17.59 13.74 -12.66
N PHE A 131 18.14 12.90 -11.78
CA PHE A 131 19.56 12.59 -11.80
C PHE A 131 19.99 11.90 -13.11
N HIS A 132 19.18 10.97 -13.62
CA HIS A 132 19.43 10.33 -14.91
C HIS A 132 19.46 11.35 -16.06
N LEU A 133 18.54 12.33 -16.08
CA LEU A 133 18.54 13.40 -17.08
C LEU A 133 19.81 14.26 -17.02
N LEU A 134 20.29 14.58 -15.81
CA LEU A 134 21.55 15.33 -15.64
C LEU A 134 22.76 14.51 -16.12
N ALA A 135 22.80 13.22 -15.79
CA ALA A 135 23.85 12.30 -16.25
C ALA A 135 23.89 12.19 -17.78
N ASP A 136 22.73 12.10 -18.43
CA ASP A 136 22.63 12.05 -19.88
C ASP A 136 23.03 13.38 -20.53
N ARG A 137 22.69 14.52 -19.91
CA ARG A 137 23.17 15.84 -20.35
C ARG A 137 24.68 15.92 -20.29
N LEU A 138 25.31 15.39 -19.23
CA LEU A 138 26.78 15.42 -19.07
C LEU A 138 27.45 14.56 -20.11
N ARG A 139 26.87 13.39 -20.38
CA ARG A 139 27.30 12.52 -21.47
C ARG A 139 27.20 13.24 -22.82
N GLY A 140 26.10 13.95 -23.07
CA GLY A 140 25.90 14.75 -24.27
C GLY A 140 26.97 15.82 -24.47
N LEU A 141 27.27 16.61 -23.44
CA LEU A 141 28.32 17.62 -23.49
C LEU A 141 29.70 17.01 -23.80
N ARG A 142 30.03 15.87 -23.17
CA ARG A 142 31.30 15.15 -23.39
C ARG A 142 31.48 14.64 -24.83
N LEU A 143 30.38 14.47 -25.58
CA LEU A 143 30.40 13.97 -26.95
C LEU A 143 30.43 15.08 -28.01
N GLN A 144 30.30 16.36 -27.61
CA GLN A 144 30.36 17.49 -28.54
C GLN A 144 31.81 17.77 -28.96
N ALA A 145 32.00 18.16 -30.24
CA ALA A 145 33.32 18.46 -30.80
C ALA A 145 33.99 19.69 -30.16
N ASP A 146 33.19 20.70 -29.80
CA ASP A 146 33.64 21.91 -29.09
C ASP A 146 33.25 21.82 -27.60
N LEU A 147 33.96 20.96 -26.87
CA LEU A 147 33.69 20.73 -25.45
C LEU A 147 33.91 22.01 -24.63
N ASN A 148 32.82 22.55 -24.07
CA ASN A 148 32.90 23.61 -23.07
C ASN A 148 33.32 23.03 -21.71
N LEU A 149 34.63 23.06 -21.43
CA LEU A 149 35.22 22.51 -20.20
C LEU A 149 34.66 23.15 -18.92
N TYR A 150 34.28 24.44 -18.98
CA TYR A 150 33.71 25.14 -17.82
C TYR A 150 32.33 24.58 -17.48
N GLU A 151 31.46 24.43 -18.49
CA GLU A 151 30.12 23.88 -18.32
C GLU A 151 30.17 22.41 -17.87
N ALA A 152 31.06 21.60 -18.46
CA ALA A 152 31.26 20.21 -18.07
C ALA A 152 31.74 20.08 -16.62
N LYS A 153 32.60 20.99 -16.15
CA LYS A 153 33.07 21.01 -14.75
C LYS A 153 31.93 21.39 -13.80
N GLN A 154 31.21 22.47 -14.08
CA GLN A 154 30.09 22.92 -13.26
C GLN A 154 29.02 21.82 -13.11
N MET A 155 28.68 21.14 -14.20
CA MET A 155 27.67 20.09 -14.16
C MET A 155 28.15 18.82 -13.44
N ARG A 156 29.46 18.54 -13.46
CA ARG A 156 30.05 17.48 -12.64
C ARG A 156 29.91 17.78 -11.15
N GLU A 157 30.22 19.01 -10.73
CA GLU A 157 30.06 19.45 -9.34
C GLU A 157 28.59 19.36 -8.88
N GLU A 158 27.64 19.75 -9.76
CA GLU A 158 26.20 19.59 -9.51
C GLU A 158 25.81 18.11 -9.36
N MET A 159 26.29 17.24 -10.25
CA MET A 159 26.04 15.79 -10.17
C MET A 159 26.61 15.17 -8.90
N GLU A 160 27.80 15.57 -8.45
CA GLU A 160 28.40 15.09 -7.20
C GLU A 160 27.55 15.47 -5.98
N GLY A 161 27.11 16.74 -5.91
CA GLY A 161 26.22 17.21 -4.87
C GLY A 161 24.88 16.47 -4.86
N PHE A 162 24.28 16.28 -6.04
CA PHE A 162 22.99 15.60 -6.16
C PHE A 162 23.11 14.09 -5.87
N PHE A 163 24.23 13.46 -6.23
CA PHE A 163 24.52 12.07 -5.89
C PHE A 163 24.60 11.86 -4.37
N ALA A 164 25.32 12.73 -3.66
CA ALA A 164 25.41 12.68 -2.20
C ALA A 164 24.03 12.86 -1.54
N TYR A 165 23.19 13.74 -2.10
CA TYR A 165 21.79 13.88 -1.69
C TYR A 165 20.99 12.58 -1.92
N LEU A 166 21.07 11.99 -3.11
CA LEU A 166 20.37 10.75 -3.45
C LEU A 166 20.73 9.60 -2.52
N LYS A 167 22.01 9.44 -2.15
CA LYS A 167 22.42 8.40 -1.18
C LYS A 167 21.74 8.58 0.17
N LYS A 168 21.64 9.82 0.68
CA LYS A 168 20.95 10.12 1.95
C LYS A 168 19.46 9.84 1.83
N ARG A 169 18.83 10.26 0.73
CA ARG A 169 17.41 10.03 0.46
C ARG A 169 17.08 8.55 0.32
N HIS A 170 17.93 7.78 -0.35
CA HIS A 170 17.81 6.33 -0.45
C HIS A 170 17.71 5.66 0.92
N LEU A 171 18.61 6.01 1.85
CA LEU A 171 18.59 5.44 3.22
C LEU A 171 17.31 5.81 3.98
N GLN A 172 16.84 7.05 3.84
CA GLN A 172 15.57 7.50 4.43
C GLN A 172 14.38 6.71 3.87
N VAL A 173 14.27 6.64 2.54
CA VAL A 173 13.19 5.95 1.83
C VAL A 173 13.22 4.45 2.12
N LYS A 174 14.41 3.84 2.21
CA LYS A 174 14.60 2.45 2.64
C LYS A 174 13.98 2.20 4.02
N GLY A 175 14.26 3.08 4.98
CA GLY A 175 13.67 2.97 6.32
C GLY A 175 12.14 3.05 6.30
N LEU A 176 11.58 4.00 5.54
CA LEU A 176 10.13 4.16 5.40
C LEU A 176 9.47 2.95 4.70
N ALA A 177 10.05 2.48 3.60
CA ALA A 177 9.53 1.35 2.84
C ALA A 177 9.53 0.06 3.67
N LEU A 178 10.65 -0.25 4.34
CA LEU A 178 10.75 -1.43 5.21
C LEU A 178 9.79 -1.31 6.41
N GLY A 179 9.72 -0.14 7.05
CA GLY A 179 8.82 0.08 8.17
C GLY A 179 7.33 -0.01 7.81
N ALA A 180 6.95 0.34 6.57
CA ALA A 180 5.60 0.15 6.08
C ALA A 180 5.30 -1.32 5.70
N LEU A 181 6.29 -2.03 5.14
CA LEU A 181 6.18 -3.47 4.86
C LEU A 181 5.96 -4.28 6.14
N GLU A 182 6.75 -4.00 7.18
CA GLU A 182 6.61 -4.64 8.50
C GLU A 182 5.22 -4.40 9.08
N LEU A 183 4.74 -3.16 9.05
CA LEU A 183 3.41 -2.79 9.53
C LEU A 183 2.30 -3.53 8.78
N LEU A 184 2.36 -3.58 7.45
CA LEU A 184 1.38 -4.31 6.64
C LEU A 184 1.42 -5.81 6.92
N GLN A 185 2.61 -6.38 7.11
CA GLN A 185 2.79 -7.79 7.47
C GLN A 185 2.22 -8.11 8.86
N GLU A 186 2.35 -7.20 9.82
CA GLU A 186 1.74 -7.33 11.15
C GLU A 186 0.22 -7.39 11.05
N PHE A 187 -0.42 -6.47 10.30
CA PHE A 187 -1.87 -6.50 10.06
C PHE A 187 -2.34 -7.82 9.45
N LEU A 188 -1.59 -8.37 8.49
CA LEU A 188 -1.90 -9.66 7.88
C LEU A 188 -1.78 -10.82 8.88
N THR A 189 -0.80 -10.76 9.78
CA THR A 189 -0.57 -11.78 10.80
C THR A 189 -1.67 -11.75 11.87
N LEU A 190 -2.01 -10.56 12.39
CA LEU A 190 -3.13 -10.36 13.31
C LEU A 190 -4.45 -10.82 12.69
N GLY A 191 -4.68 -10.48 11.42
CA GLY A 191 -5.86 -10.91 10.66
C GLY A 191 -5.95 -12.42 10.44
N LYS A 192 -4.83 -13.15 10.43
CA LYS A 192 -4.81 -14.62 10.39
C LYS A 192 -5.09 -15.22 11.77
N GLN A 193 -4.50 -14.66 12.82
CA GLN A 193 -4.72 -15.10 14.21
C GLN A 193 -6.18 -14.94 14.64
N ALA A 194 -6.80 -13.79 14.33
CA ALA A 194 -8.21 -13.54 14.60
C ALA A 194 -9.14 -14.55 13.90
N ARG A 195 -8.78 -15.01 12.70
CA ARG A 195 -9.54 -16.06 11.99
C ARG A 195 -9.37 -17.45 12.60
N ASN A 196 -8.20 -17.76 13.13
CA ASN A 196 -7.91 -19.06 13.73
C ASN A 196 -8.51 -19.20 15.13
N SER A 197 -8.56 -18.13 15.93
CA SER A 197 -9.17 -18.15 17.27
C SER A 197 -10.69 -18.36 17.24
N VAL A 198 -11.38 -17.86 16.20
CA VAL A 198 -12.82 -18.07 16.01
C VAL A 198 -13.15 -19.54 15.70
N LYS A 199 -12.26 -20.28 15.03
CA LYS A 199 -12.49 -21.69 14.68
C LYS A 199 -12.36 -22.65 15.86
N ILE A 200 -11.79 -22.24 16.99
CA ILE A 200 -11.54 -23.11 18.16
C ILE A 200 -12.73 -23.11 19.14
N LYS A 201 -13.74 -22.26 18.94
CA LYS A 201 -15.01 -22.29 19.69
C LYS A 201 -16.12 -22.92 18.85
N VAL A 202 -16.00 -24.21 18.56
CA VAL A 202 -17.12 -25.05 18.11
C VAL A 202 -17.10 -26.34 18.92
#